data_AF-A0A7W0N4Z0-F1
#
_entry.id   AF-A0A7W0N4Z0-F1
#
_cell.length_a   1.000
_cell.length_b   1.000
_cell.length_c   1.000
_cell.angle_alpha   90.00
_cell.angle_beta   90.00
_cell.angle_gamma   90.00
#
_symmetry.space_group_name_H-M   'P 1'
#
loop_
_entity.id
_entity.type
_entity.pdbx_description
1 polymer ?
#
loop_
_entity_poly.entity_id
_entity_poly.type
_entity_poly.pdbx_seq_one_letter_code
_entity_poly.pdbx_strand_id
1 'polypeptide(L)'
;LQLPADERRLVLGRAARALAPGGTFLLVGHDLANLTEGTGGPNDPAVLYTPEDIVAELSGLEIEKAERVLRNVADAGCPAIDVLVRARRGQASA
;
A
#
# COMPACT_ATOMS: atom_id res chain seq x y z
N LEU A 1 4.23 2.71 -5.49
CA LEU A 1 3.72 1.86 -6.60
C LEU A 1 2.36 2.41 -7.00
N GLN A 2 2.25 3.20 -8.06
CA GLN A 2 0.98 3.84 -8.46
C GLN A 2 0.58 3.27 -9.82
N LEU A 3 -0.07 2.11 -9.80
CA LEU A 3 -0.45 1.34 -10.98
C LEU A 3 -1.95 1.12 -11.01
N PRO A 4 -2.55 0.98 -12.21
CA PRO A 4 -3.92 0.51 -12.35
C PRO A 4 -4.14 -0.82 -11.62
N ALA A 5 -5.36 -1.04 -11.14
CA ALA A 5 -5.68 -2.15 -10.24
C ALA A 5 -5.25 -3.53 -10.77
N ASP A 6 -5.41 -3.80 -12.06
CA ASP A 6 -5.05 -5.10 -12.65
C ASP A 6 -3.53 -5.34 -12.65
N GLU A 7 -2.75 -4.32 -13.00
CA GLU A 7 -1.28 -4.40 -12.94
C GLU A 7 -0.78 -4.47 -11.50
N ARG A 8 -1.38 -3.68 -10.61
CA ARG A 8 -1.06 -3.68 -9.18
C ARG A 8 -1.24 -5.06 -8.58
N ARG A 9 -2.39 -5.73 -8.81
CA ARG A 9 -2.66 -7.10 -8.34
C ARG A 9 -1.59 -8.08 -8.77
N LEU A 10 -1.17 -8.01 -10.03
CA LEU A 10 -0.11 -8.87 -10.56
C LEU A 10 1.22 -8.64 -9.87
N VAL A 11 1.59 -7.37 -9.65
CA VAL A 11 2.84 -7.00 -8.96
C VAL A 11 2.80 -7.43 -7.50
N LEU A 12 1.71 -7.15 -6.78
CA LEU A 12 1.57 -7.50 -5.36
C LEU A 12 1.58 -9.00 -5.14
N GLY A 13 0.84 -9.76 -5.95
CA GLY A 13 0.86 -11.22 -5.89
C GLY A 13 2.25 -11.81 -6.18
N ARG A 14 3.00 -11.22 -7.12
CA ARG A 14 4.41 -11.62 -7.38
C ARG A 14 5.31 -11.29 -6.20
N ALA A 15 5.18 -10.09 -5.63
CA ALA A 15 5.96 -9.67 -4.47
C ALA A 15 5.71 -10.60 -3.27
N ALA A 16 4.45 -10.89 -2.96
CA ALA A 16 4.09 -11.78 -1.86
C ALA A 16 4.68 -13.19 -2.01
N ARG A 17 4.68 -13.75 -3.23
CA ARG A 17 5.28 -15.05 -3.53
C ARG A 17 6.82 -15.05 -3.50
N ALA A 18 7.44 -13.91 -3.74
CA ALA A 18 8.90 -13.79 -3.76
C ALA A 18 9.52 -13.71 -2.35
N LEU A 19 8.70 -13.51 -1.31
CA LEU A 19 9.19 -13.45 0.07
C LEU A 19 9.64 -14.82 0.54
N ALA A 20 10.87 -14.90 1.04
CA ALA A 20 11.34 -16.03 1.82
C ALA A 20 10.46 -16.21 3.08
N PRO A 21 10.42 -17.41 3.69
CA PRO A 21 9.79 -17.61 5.00
C PRO A 21 10.27 -16.57 6.03
N GLY A 22 9.33 -15.96 6.75
CA GLY A 22 9.62 -14.86 7.69
C GLY A 22 9.91 -13.50 7.04
N GLY A 23 9.94 -13.40 5.72
CA GLY A 23 10.20 -12.16 4.99
C GLY A 23 9.11 -11.10 5.18
N THR A 24 9.49 -9.83 5.09
CA THR A 24 8.59 -8.69 5.26
C THR A 24 8.19 -8.09 3.92
N PHE A 25 6.89 -7.85 3.75
CA PHE A 25 6.33 -6.99 2.72
C PHE A 25 6.08 -5.60 3.31
N LEU A 26 6.43 -4.56 2.55
CA LEU A 26 6.12 -3.17 2.89
C LEU A 26 5.66 -2.43 1.63
N LEU A 27 4.50 -1.78 1.70
CA LEU A 27 4.01 -0.87 0.68
C LEU A 27 3.73 0.49 1.29
N VAL A 28 4.25 1.52 0.62
CA VAL A 28 3.90 2.92 0.84
C VAL A 28 3.43 3.50 -0.50
N GLY A 29 2.29 4.17 -0.49
CA GLY A 29 1.71 4.83 -1.66
C GLY A 29 0.83 6.01 -1.25
N HIS A 30 0.30 6.73 -2.23
CA HIS A 30 -0.66 7.82 -1.99
C HIS A 30 -2.06 7.24 -1.91
N ASP A 31 -2.81 7.64 -0.88
CA ASP A 31 -4.20 7.25 -0.69
C ASP A 31 -5.13 8.00 -1.66
N LEU A 32 -6.21 7.33 -2.05
CA LEU A 32 -7.30 7.92 -2.83
C LEU A 32 -7.86 9.20 -2.20
N ALA A 33 -7.87 9.30 -0.87
CA ALA A 33 -8.33 10.47 -0.13
C ALA A 33 -7.50 11.73 -0.41
N ASN A 34 -6.29 11.65 -0.97
CA ASN A 34 -5.55 12.85 -1.39
C ASN A 34 -6.31 13.70 -2.41
N LEU A 35 -7.19 13.10 -3.23
CA LEU A 35 -7.95 13.84 -4.23
C LEU A 35 -8.88 14.89 -3.61
N THR A 36 -9.31 14.67 -2.36
CA THR A 36 -10.34 15.50 -1.70
C THR A 36 -9.91 16.07 -0.35
N GLU A 37 -9.01 15.39 0.36
CA GLU A 37 -8.69 15.67 1.76
C GLU A 37 -7.20 15.96 1.99
N GLY A 38 -6.34 15.72 0.99
CA GLY A 38 -4.90 15.81 1.14
C GLY A 38 -4.21 16.60 0.02
N THR A 39 -2.91 16.36 -0.12
CA THR A 39 -2.07 17.00 -1.14
C THR A 39 -1.01 16.06 -1.68
N GLY A 40 -0.58 16.33 -2.92
CA GLY A 40 0.48 15.58 -3.59
C GLY A 40 0.04 14.20 -4.10
N GLY A 41 0.96 13.53 -4.80
CA GLY A 41 0.69 12.29 -5.50
C GLY A 41 0.01 12.47 -6.86
N PRO A 42 -0.32 11.36 -7.55
CA PRO A 42 -1.06 11.40 -8.80
C PRO A 42 -2.49 11.94 -8.64
N ASN A 43 -3.01 12.59 -9.68
CA ASN A 43 -4.41 13.02 -9.74
C ASN A 43 -5.33 12.00 -10.43
N ASP A 44 -4.77 10.92 -10.99
CA ASP A 44 -5.56 9.87 -11.64
C ASP A 44 -6.11 8.90 -10.59
N PRO A 45 -7.44 8.82 -10.38
CA PRO A 45 -8.02 7.90 -9.41
C PRO A 45 -7.77 6.42 -9.75
N ALA A 46 -7.50 6.07 -11.01
CA ALA A 46 -7.29 4.69 -11.42
C ALA A 46 -6.01 4.06 -10.84
N VAL A 47 -5.05 4.90 -10.43
CA VAL A 47 -3.79 4.43 -9.83
C VAL A 47 -3.77 4.51 -8.31
N LEU A 48 -4.68 5.29 -7.71
CA LEU A 48 -4.82 5.43 -6.27
C LEU A 48 -5.63 4.29 -5.66
N TYR A 49 -5.45 4.05 -4.37
CA TYR A 49 -6.06 2.93 -3.64
C TYR A 49 -6.10 3.23 -2.14
N THR A 50 -6.84 2.42 -1.39
CA THR A 50 -6.88 2.48 0.08
C THR A 50 -6.03 1.38 0.72
N PRO A 51 -5.78 1.40 2.04
CA PRO A 51 -5.14 0.27 2.73
C PRO A 51 -5.92 -1.04 2.57
N GLU A 52 -7.25 -0.98 2.56
CA GLU A 52 -8.13 -2.13 2.41
C GLU A 52 -7.99 -2.78 1.03
N ASP A 53 -7.88 -1.99 -0.03
CA ASP A 53 -7.63 -2.49 -1.39
C ASP A 53 -6.33 -3.31 -1.43
N ILE A 54 -5.26 -2.81 -0.78
CA ILE A 54 -3.97 -3.48 -0.75
C ILE A 54 -4.03 -4.76 0.08
N VAL A 55 -4.69 -4.75 1.23
CA VAL A 55 -4.87 -5.94 2.07
C VAL A 55 -5.59 -7.06 1.31
N ALA A 56 -6.64 -6.71 0.56
CA ALA A 56 -7.39 -7.68 -0.25
C ALA A 56 -6.53 -8.37 -1.33
N GLU A 57 -5.44 -7.72 -1.77
CA GLU A 57 -4.55 -8.20 -2.82
C GLU A 57 -3.33 -8.98 -2.30
N LEU A 58 -3.12 -9.03 -0.97
CA LEU A 58 -1.97 -9.68 -0.31
C LEU A 58 -2.30 -11.05 0.30
N SER A 59 -3.00 -11.90 -0.45
CA SER A 59 -3.35 -13.25 0.00
C SER A 59 -2.13 -14.07 0.43
N GLY A 60 -2.21 -14.75 1.58
CA GLY A 60 -1.15 -15.64 2.07
C GLY A 60 0.00 -14.95 2.81
N LEU A 61 -0.18 -13.68 3.18
CA LEU A 61 0.65 -12.95 4.13
C LEU A 61 -0.16 -12.64 5.40
N GLU A 62 0.53 -12.54 6.53
CA GLU A 62 -0.02 -12.06 7.79
C GLU A 62 0.09 -10.53 7.80
N ILE A 63 -1.04 -9.82 7.81
CA ILE A 63 -1.06 -8.36 7.86
C ILE A 63 -0.69 -7.91 9.27
N GLU A 64 0.40 -7.16 9.40
CA GLU A 64 0.85 -6.58 10.68
C GLU A 64 0.36 -5.13 10.85
N LYS A 65 0.19 -4.40 9.75
CA LYS A 65 -0.27 -3.01 9.75
C LYS A 65 -0.92 -2.65 8.42
N ALA A 66 -2.07 -1.99 8.44
CA ALA A 66 -2.73 -1.42 7.27
C ALA A 66 -3.48 -0.15 7.68
N GLU A 67 -2.95 1.02 7.36
CA GLU A 67 -3.55 2.29 7.77
C GLU A 67 -3.21 3.43 6.81
N ARG A 68 -3.92 4.55 7.00
CA ARG A 68 -3.54 5.84 6.42
C ARG A 68 -2.57 6.56 7.34
N VAL A 69 -1.53 7.14 6.76
CA VAL A 69 -0.53 7.96 7.47
C VAL A 69 -0.60 9.39 6.95
N LEU A 70 -0.81 10.34 7.86
CA LEU A 70 -0.75 11.76 7.53
C LEU A 70 0.71 12.21 7.57
N ARG A 71 1.24 12.61 6.42
CA ARG A 71 2.60 13.14 6.29
C ARG A 71 2.54 14.63 6.06
N ASN A 72 3.17 15.38 6.95
CA ASN A 72 3.29 16.83 6.80
C ASN A 72 4.08 17.16 5.52
N VAL A 73 3.60 18.14 4.77
CA VAL A 73 4.26 18.64 3.57
C VAL A 73 4.54 20.12 3.79
N ALA A 74 5.81 20.52 3.70
CA ALA A 74 6.20 21.90 3.85
C ALA A 74 5.46 22.78 2.83
N ASP A 75 5.00 23.95 3.28
CA ASP A 75 4.30 24.95 2.47
C ASP A 75 2.94 24.50 1.89
N ALA A 76 2.40 23.36 2.34
CA ALA A 76 1.05 22.91 2.00
C ALA A 76 0.03 23.26 3.09
N GLY A 77 -1.20 23.58 2.69
CA GLY A 77 -2.31 23.86 3.61
C GLY A 77 -2.96 22.63 4.25
N CYS A 78 -2.61 21.42 3.79
CA CYS A 78 -3.10 20.13 4.28
C CYS A 78 -2.00 19.06 4.14
N PRO A 79 -2.06 17.96 4.92
CA PRO A 79 -1.08 16.88 4.82
C PRO A 79 -1.26 16.04 3.55
N ALA A 80 -0.21 15.34 3.15
CA ALA A 80 -0.34 14.20 2.23
C ALA A 80 -0.85 12.99 3.01
N ILE A 81 -1.74 12.22 2.39
CA ILE A 81 -2.32 11.00 2.96
C ILE A 81 -1.67 9.80 2.28
N ASP A 82 -0.88 9.02 3.01
CA ASP A 82 -0.22 7.85 2.47
C ASP A 82 -0.91 6.57 2.92
N VAL A 83 -1.00 5.57 2.03
CA VAL A 83 -1.32 4.19 2.36
C VAL A 83 -0.06 3.52 2.88
N LEU A 84 -0.11 2.98 4.09
CA LEU A 84 0.94 2.16 4.68
C LEU A 84 0.41 0.75 4.93
N VAL A 85 1.00 -0.25 4.26
CA VAL A 85 0.74 -1.66 4.54
C VAL A 85 2.03 -2.40 4.82
N ARG A 86 2.08 -3.09 5.96
CA ARG A 86 3.15 -4.00 6.34
C ARG A 86 2.56 -5.38 6.60
N ALA A 87 3.18 -6.40 6.00
CA ALA A 87 2.77 -7.78 6.19
C ALA A 87 3.99 -8.70 6.26
N ARG A 88 3.81 -9.91 6.78
CA ARG A 88 4.87 -10.90 6.91
C ARG A 88 4.49 -12.22 6.25
N ARG A 89 5.47 -12.86 5.62
CA ARG A 89 5.36 -14.26 5.20
C ARG A 89 5.50 -15.15 6.44
N GLY A 90 4.57 -16.09 6.62
CA GLY A 90 4.67 -17.11 7.67
C GLY A 90 5.99 -17.87 7.60
N GLN A 91 6.39 -18.47 8.72
CA GLN A 91 7.56 -19.36 8.75
C GLN A 91 7.23 -20.64 7.96
N ALA A 92 8.24 -21.26 7.36
CA ALA A 92 8.10 -22.62 6.89
C ALA A 92 8.06 -23.52 8.12
N SER A 93 7.04 -24.37 8.23
CA SER A 93 7.08 -25.46 9.20
C SER A 93 8.27 -26.36 8.84
N ALA A 94 9.14 -26.60 9.81
CA ALA A 94 10.32 -27.46 9.69
C ALA A 94 9.94 -28.92 9.44
#